data_AF-A0A924BQV1-F1
#
_entry.id   AF-A0A924BQV1-F1
#
_cell.length_a   1.000
_cell.length_b   1.000
_cell.length_c   1.000
_cell.angle_alpha   90.00
_cell.angle_beta   90.00
_cell.angle_gamma   90.00
#
_symmetry.space_group_name_H-M   'P 1'
#
loop_
_entity.id
_entity.type
_entity.pdbx_description
1 polymer ?
#
loop_
_entity_poly.entity_id
_entity_poly.type
_entity_poly.pdbx_seq_one_letter_code
_entity_poly.pdbx_strand_id
1 'polypeptide(L)' 'MSTEQAKARIVSLTEQLNQYNYLYYQESQSPISDQEFDFLLKELEALEQQYPSFKQADSPTQRVGGT' A
#
# COMPACT_ATOMS: atom_id res chain seq x y z
N MET A 1 7.57 -14.52 -8.68
CA MET A 1 6.17 -14.07 -8.67
C MET A 1 5.72 -13.91 -10.12
N SER A 2 4.56 -14.43 -10.51
CA SER A 2 4.00 -14.17 -11.84
C SER A 2 3.40 -12.76 -11.90
N THR A 3 3.24 -12.23 -13.10
CA THR A 3 2.60 -10.92 -13.34
C THR A 3 1.20 -10.83 -12.74
N GLU A 4 0.41 -11.91 -12.81
CA GLU A 4 -0.92 -11.96 -12.18
C GLU A 4 -0.85 -11.99 -10.66
N GLN A 5 0.10 -12.74 -10.08
CA GLN A 5 0.33 -12.73 -8.63
C GLN A 5 0.74 -11.34 -8.15
N ALA A 6 1.64 -10.67 -8.88
CA ALA A 6 2.07 -9.31 -8.58
C ALA A 6 0.90 -8.34 -8.58
N LYS A 7 0.05 -8.38 -9.62
CA LYS A 7 -1.16 -7.58 -9.69
C LYS A 7 -2.08 -7.83 -8.49
N ALA A 8 -2.38 -9.09 -8.18
CA ALA A 8 -3.24 -9.43 -7.05
C ALA A 8 -2.68 -8.93 -5.71
N ARG A 9 -1.36 -9.04 -5.52
CA ARG A 9 -0.70 -8.55 -4.31
C ARG A 9 -0.70 -7.03 -4.21
N ILE A 10 -0.43 -6.32 -5.31
CA ILE A 10 -0.49 -4.85 -5.37
C ILE A 10 -1.90 -4.36 -4.99
N VAL A 11 -2.95 -4.96 -5.57
CA VAL A 11 -4.34 -4.62 -5.25
C VAL A 11 -4.63 -4.86 -3.77
N SER A 12 -4.28 -6.05 -3.25
CA SER A 12 -4.52 -6.40 -1.85
C SER A 12 -3.77 -5.50 -0.86
N LEU A 13 -2.52 -5.13 -1.15
CA LEU A 13 -1.75 -4.21 -0.31
C LEU A 13 -2.32 -2.79 -0.36
N THR A 14 -2.75 -2.33 -1.54
CA THR A 14 -3.39 -1.02 -1.73
C THR A 14 -4.66 -0.92 -0.89
N GLU A 15 -5.53 -1.93 -0.95
CA GLU A 15 -6.77 -1.99 -0.17
C GLU A 15 -6.52 -1.99 1.33
N GLN A 16 -5.60 -2.84 1.82
CA GLN A 16 -5.24 -2.92 3.24
C GLN A 16 -4.67 -1.60 3.76
N LEU A 17 -3.70 -1.01 3.06
CA LEU A 17 -3.10 0.26 3.46
C LEU A 17 -4.11 1.42 3.44
N ASN A 18 -5.03 1.44 2.47
CA ASN A 18 -6.12 2.41 2.46
C ASN A 18 -7.09 2.20 3.62
N GLN A 19 -7.41 0.95 3.96
CA GLN A 19 -8.24 0.63 5.13
C GLN A 19 -7.56 1.06 6.43
N TYR A 20 -6.27 0.77 6.60
CA TYR A 20 -5.52 1.19 7.79
C TYR A 20 -5.43 2.72 7.91
N ASN A 21 -5.19 3.43 6.80
CA ASN A 21 -5.28 4.89 6.77
C ASN A 21 -6.67 5.39 7.18
N TYR A 22 -7.73 4.80 6.64
CA TYR A 22 -9.10 5.16 6.99
C TYR A 22 -9.36 4.97 8.48
N LEU A 23 -9.00 3.81 9.05
CA LEU A 23 -9.16 3.53 10.47
C LEU A 23 -8.36 4.51 11.33
N TYR A 24 -7.12 4.83 10.94
CA TYR A 24 -6.27 5.76 11.66
C TYR A 24 -6.86 7.18 11.67
N TYR A 25 -7.22 7.72 10.50
CA TYR A 25 -7.68 9.10 10.38
C TYR A 25 -9.15 9.30 10.78
N GLN A 26 -10.03 8.34 10.48
CA GLN A 26 -11.47 8.49 10.68
C GLN A 26 -11.95 7.88 11.99
N GLU A 27 -11.35 6.77 12.43
CA GLU A 27 -11.78 6.05 13.62
C GLU A 27 -10.80 6.19 14.80
N SER A 28 -9.68 6.90 14.62
CA SER A 28 -8.59 6.98 15.61
C SER A 28 -8.10 5.60 16.06
N GLN A 29 -8.18 4.60 15.18
CA GLN A 29 -7.79 3.22 15.43
C GLN A 29 -6.57 2.84 14.60
N SER A 30 -5.53 2.32 15.26
CA SER A 30 -4.37 1.74 14.59
C SER A 30 -4.37 0.23 14.82
N PRO A 31 -4.94 -0.59 13.91
CA PRO A 31 -4.98 -2.04 14.08
C PRO A 31 -3.60 -2.70 13.94
N ILE A 32 -2.65 -1.99 13.33
CA ILE A 32 -1.26 -2.40 13.15
C ILE A 32 -0.32 -1.31 13.69
N SER A 33 0.92 -1.70 13.98
CA SER A 33 1.97 -0.75 14.34
C SER A 33 2.47 0.04 13.13
N ASP A 34 3.05 1.22 13.38
CA ASP A 34 3.68 2.04 12.34
C ASP A 34 4.75 1.25 11.56
N GLN A 35 5.49 0.38 12.26
CA GLN A 35 6.50 -0.48 11.64
C GLN A 35 5.87 -1.48 10.66
N GLU A 36 4.76 -2.12 11.03
CA GLU A 36 4.05 -3.03 10.12
C GLU A 36 3.48 -2.27 8.91
N PHE A 37 2.95 -1.07 9.13
CA PHE A 37 2.46 -0.22 8.05
C PHE A 37 3.59 0.13 7.08
N ASP A 38 4.74 0.55 7.58
CA ASP A 38 5.93 0.86 6.79
C ASP A 38 6.42 -0.35 5.99
N PHE A 39 6.39 -1.55 6.57
CA PHE A 39 6.77 -2.78 5.86
C PHE A 39 5.82 -3.07 4.69
N LEU A 40 4.51 -2.98 4.92
CA LEU A 40 3.51 -3.20 3.87
C LEU A 40 3.61 -2.14 2.76
N LEU A 41 3.87 -0.89 3.14
CA LEU A 41 4.06 0.21 2.22
C LEU A 41 5.31 0.01 1.33
N LYS A 42 6.44 -0.39 1.94
CA LYS A 42 7.68 -0.71 1.20
C LYS A 42 7.50 -1.91 0.28
N GLU A 43 6.74 -2.92 0.70
CA GLU A 43 6.41 -4.06 -0.17
C GLU A 43 5.61 -3.61 -1.40
N LEU A 44 4.59 -2.77 -1.19
CA LEU A 44 3.80 -2.21 -2.27
C LEU A 44 4.66 -1.37 -3.22
N GLU A 45 5.53 -0.53 -2.68
CA GLU A 45 6.44 0.30 -3.47
C GLU A 45 7.38 -0.55 -4.32
N ALA A 46 8.00 -1.58 -3.76
CA ALA A 46 8.89 -2.48 -4.49
C ALA A 46 8.16 -3.22 -5.63
N LEU A 47 6.92 -3.65 -5.38
CA LEU A 47 6.09 -4.30 -6.40
C LEU A 47 5.67 -3.31 -7.50
N GLU A 48 5.30 -2.08 -7.17
CA GLU A 48 4.97 -1.05 -8.15
C GLU A 48 6.18 -0.62 -8.99
N GLN A 49 7.38 -0.57 -8.40
CA GLN A 49 8.63 -0.32 -9.12
C GLN A 49 8.95 -1.46 -10.10
N GLN A 50 8.72 -2.71 -9.69
CA GLN A 50 8.94 -3.87 -10.54
C GLN A 50 7.86 -4.02 -11.63
N TYR A 51 6.62 -3.60 -11.34
CA TYR A 51 5.46 -3.70 -12.22
C TYR A 51 4.72 -2.35 -12.37
N PRO A 52 5.34 -1.36 -13.04
CA PRO A 52 4.80 0.00 -13.12
C PRO A 52 3.43 0.09 -13.81
N SER A 53 3.09 -0.90 -14.65
CA SER A 53 1.78 -1.02 -15.29
C SER A 53 0.62 -1.27 -14.32
N PHE A 54 0.91 -1.72 -13.09
CA PHE A 54 -0.11 -2.02 -12.07
C PHE A 54 -0.19 -0.96 -10.96
N LYS A 55 0.64 0.07 -11.03
CA LYS A 55 0.59 1.19 -10.09
C LYS A 55 -0.76 1.90 -10.21
N GLN A 56 -1.49 1.98 -9.10
CA GLN A 56 -2.81 2.62 -9.05
C GLN A 56 -2.67 4.11 -8.73
N ALA A 57 -3.55 4.94 -9.30
CA ALA A 57 -3.51 6.39 -9.12
C ALA A 57 -3.80 6.82 -7.66
N ASP A 58 -4.60 6.05 -6.95
CA ASP A 58 -4.96 6.23 -5.55
C ASP A 58 -4.06 5.43 -4.59
N SER A 59 -2.96 4.87 -5.09
CA SER A 59 -2.03 4.07 -4.30
C SER A 59 -1.45 4.88 -3.12
N PRO A 60 -1.43 4.31 -1.90
CA PRO A 60 -0.84 4.95 -0.72
C PRO A 60 0.61 5.37 -0.93
N THR A 61 1.38 4.66 -1.77
CA THR A 61 2.79 4.99 -2.08
C THR A 61 2.96 6.36 -2.73
N GLN A 62 1.93 6.86 -3.43
CA GLN A 62 1.96 8.19 -4.06
C GLN A 62 1.72 9.32 -3.07
N ARG A 63 1.07 9.04 -1.93
CA ARG A 63 0.73 10.06 -0.92
C ARG A 63 1.93 10.39 -0.02
N VAL A 64 2.91 9.51 0.08
CA VAL A 64 4.03 9.62 1.05
C VAL A 64 5.23 10.41 0.49
N GLY A 65 5.13 10.98 -0.72
CA GLY A 65 6.19 11.75 -1.39
C GLY A 65 6.04 13.28 -1.31
N GLY A 66 5.34 13.80 -0.30
CA GLY A 66 5.04 15.23 -0.17
C GLY A 66 5.97 16.01 0.75
N THR A 67 7.27 16.07 0.48
CA THR A 67 8.17 17.23 0.77
C THR A 67 9.46 17.12 -0.03
#